data_AF-A0A960VLX9-F1
#
_entry.id   AF-A0A960VLX9-F1
#
_cell.length_a   1.000
_cell.length_b   1.000
_cell.length_c   1.000
_cell.angle_alpha   90.00
_cell.angle_beta   90.00
_cell.angle_gamma   90.00
#
_symmetry.space_group_name_H-M   'P 1'
#
loop_
_entity.id
_entity.type
_entity.pdbx_description
1 polymer ?
#
loop_
_entity_poly.entity_id
_entity_poly.type
_entity_poly.pdbx_seq_one_letter_code
_entity_poly.pdbx_strand_id
1 'polypeptide(L)'
;MAKTTKKTTRARKPAAEKPAAEVNAPREELCVFAFRLTEAERIDIHKAAGPGKASKFARNLLVAAARKDDAAVRAIMKEVQTEA
;
A
#
# COMPACT_ATOMS: atom_id res chain seq x y z
N MET A 1 41.10 34.36 10.35
CA MET A 1 41.43 33.24 9.45
C MET A 1 40.52 32.06 9.80
N ALA A 2 39.38 31.91 9.12
CA ALA A 2 38.42 30.84 9.39
C ALA A 2 38.72 29.65 8.47
N LYS A 3 39.13 28.52 9.06
CA LYS A 3 39.50 27.30 8.35
C LYS A 3 38.25 26.59 7.80
N THR A 4 38.23 26.47 6.47
CA THR A 4 37.31 25.70 5.65
C THR A 4 37.28 24.22 6.06
N THR A 5 36.12 23.68 6.41
CA THR A 5 35.95 22.23 6.60
C THR A 5 35.26 21.64 5.37
N LYS A 6 36.07 21.03 4.50
CA LYS A 6 35.68 20.38 3.24
C LYS A 6 34.81 19.15 3.56
N LYS A 7 33.53 19.15 3.23
CA LYS A 7 32.64 17.98 3.38
C LYS A 7 32.92 17.01 2.23
N THR A 8 33.65 15.95 2.54
CA THR A 8 34.01 14.86 1.64
C THR A 8 32.78 14.10 1.18
N THR A 9 32.43 14.23 -0.10
CA THR A 9 31.39 13.49 -0.80
C THR A 9 31.80 12.02 -0.89
N ARG A 10 31.19 11.15 -0.10
CA ARG A 10 31.41 9.70 -0.19
C ARG A 10 30.74 9.20 -1.47
N ALA A 11 31.54 8.89 -2.48
CA ALA A 11 31.11 8.31 -3.74
C ALA A 11 30.30 7.04 -3.49
N ARG A 12 29.04 7.01 -3.98
CA ARG A 12 28.25 5.78 -4.05
C ARG A 12 28.85 4.90 -5.14
N LYS A 13 29.35 3.74 -4.74
CA LYS A 13 29.70 2.63 -5.62
C LYS A 13 28.43 2.24 -6.40
N PRO A 14 28.45 2.21 -7.75
CA PRO A 14 27.28 1.73 -8.51
C PRO A 14 27.03 0.28 -8.14
N ALA A 15 25.81 -0.01 -7.69
CA ALA A 15 25.35 -1.36 -7.43
C ALA A 15 25.29 -2.10 -8.77
N ALA A 16 25.93 -3.26 -8.80
CA ALA A 16 26.01 -4.14 -9.96
C ALA A 16 24.62 -4.47 -10.52
N GLU A 17 24.48 -4.37 -11.84
CA GLU A 17 23.36 -4.89 -12.60
C GLU A 17 23.18 -6.39 -12.30
N LYS A 18 22.01 -6.78 -11.81
CA LYS A 18 21.55 -8.16 -11.91
C LYS A 18 20.86 -8.34 -13.26
N PRO A 19 21.27 -9.29 -14.11
CA PRO A 19 20.55 -9.63 -15.31
C PRO A 19 19.46 -10.67 -15.03
N ALA A 20 18.47 -10.67 -15.93
CA ALA A 20 17.56 -11.75 -16.32
C ALA A 20 16.07 -11.63 -15.89
N ALA A 21 15.31 -11.11 -16.85
CA ALA A 21 14.06 -11.67 -17.37
C ALA A 21 12.93 -11.98 -16.37
N GLU A 22 12.10 -10.96 -16.10
CA GLU A 22 10.68 -11.21 -15.91
C GLU A 22 9.99 -11.15 -17.28
N VAL A 23 9.48 -12.30 -17.71
CA VAL A 23 8.44 -12.38 -18.73
C VAL A 23 7.35 -11.39 -18.33
N ASN A 24 7.21 -10.30 -19.09
CA ASN A 24 6.14 -9.32 -18.88
C ASN A 24 4.81 -10.04 -19.13
N ALA A 25 4.23 -10.63 -18.09
CA ALA A 25 2.82 -10.93 -18.08
C ALA A 25 2.08 -9.63 -18.44
N PRO A 26 1.03 -9.68 -19.28
CA PRO A 26 0.26 -8.49 -19.61
C PRO A 26 -0.22 -7.88 -18.30
N ARG A 27 0.36 -6.71 -17.96
CA ARG A 27 -0.04 -5.96 -16.77
C ARG A 27 -1.48 -5.54 -17.01
N GLU A 28 -2.38 -5.93 -16.11
CA GLU A 28 -3.74 -5.44 -16.15
C GLU A 28 -3.71 -3.91 -16.17
N GLU A 29 -4.56 -3.31 -17.00
CA GLU A 29 -4.69 -1.87 -17.07
C GLU A 29 -5.39 -1.39 -15.80
N LEU A 30 -4.61 -0.88 -14.84
CA LEU A 30 -5.11 -0.43 -13.54
C LEU A 30 -5.54 1.03 -13.62
N CYS A 31 -6.77 1.32 -13.17
CA CYS A 31 -7.26 2.69 -13.00
C CYS A 31 -7.24 3.13 -11.53
N VAL A 32 -7.15 4.44 -11.29
CA VAL A 32 -7.20 5.01 -9.94
C VAL A 32 -8.65 5.23 -9.50
N PHE A 33 -8.99 4.72 -8.31
CA PHE A 33 -10.25 5.01 -7.63
C PHE A 33 -9.91 5.65 -6.28
N ALA A 34 -10.12 6.97 -6.17
CA ALA A 34 -9.66 7.77 -5.03
C ALA A 34 -10.83 8.42 -4.28
N PHE A 35 -10.70 8.48 -2.95
CA PHE A 35 -11.61 9.17 -2.05
C PHE A 35 -10.88 10.29 -1.31
N ARG A 36 -11.63 11.33 -0.91
CA ARG A 36 -11.18 12.28 0.11
C ARG A 36 -11.71 11.78 1.45
N LEU A 37 -10.81 11.49 2.38
CA LEU A 37 -11.15 11.05 3.74
C LEU A 37 -10.81 12.17 4.72
N THR A 38 -11.64 12.29 5.75
CA THR A 38 -11.29 13.02 6.96
C THR A 38 -10.21 12.26 7.74
N GLU A 39 -9.54 12.95 8.67
CA GLU A 39 -8.54 12.33 9.52
C GLU A 39 -9.13 11.23 10.41
N ALA A 40 -10.36 11.44 10.91
CA ALA A 40 -11.09 10.46 11.71
C ALA A 40 -11.35 9.17 10.93
N GLU A 41 -11.92 9.27 9.72
CA GLU A 41 -12.19 8.10 8.86
C GLU A 41 -10.90 7.34 8.52
N ARG A 42 -9.82 8.06 8.22
CA ARG A 42 -8.51 7.44 7.99
C ARG A 42 -8.05 6.64 9.21
N ILE A 43 -8.15 7.22 10.40
CA ILE A 43 -7.75 6.55 11.65
C ILE A 43 -8.60 5.31 11.88
N ASP A 44 -9.91 5.38 11.69
CA ASP A 44 -10.81 4.25 11.92
C ASP A 44 -10.55 3.10 10.93
N ILE A 45 -10.31 3.41 9.65
CA ILE A 45 -9.93 2.41 8.65
C ILE A 45 -8.59 1.76 9.01
N HIS A 46 -7.62 2.54 9.49
CA HIS A 46 -6.33 2.00 9.92
C HIS A 46 -6.41 1.19 11.21
N LYS A 47 -7.28 1.56 12.15
CA LYS A 47 -7.53 0.79 13.38
C LYS A 47 -8.20 -0.54 13.06
N ALA A 48 -9.15 -0.53 12.15
CA ALA A 48 -9.84 -1.74 11.72
C ALA A 48 -8.84 -2.67 11.00
N ALA A 49 -8.29 -2.26 9.87
CA ALA A 49 -7.50 -3.15 9.02
C ALA A 49 -6.05 -3.39 9.50
N GLY A 50 -5.54 -2.57 10.41
CA GLY A 50 -4.14 -2.54 10.81
C GLY A 50 -3.23 -1.71 9.87
N PRO A 51 -2.03 -1.34 10.35
CA PRO A 51 -1.06 -0.55 9.59
C PRO A 51 -0.53 -1.37 8.40
N GLY A 52 -0.87 -0.93 7.18
CA GLY A 52 -0.40 -1.55 5.92
C GLY A 52 -1.46 -2.35 5.16
N LYS A 53 -2.61 -2.67 5.76
CA LYS A 53 -3.71 -3.37 5.07
C LYS A 53 -4.93 -2.50 4.77
N ALA A 54 -4.98 -1.26 5.25
CA ALA A 54 -6.10 -0.31 5.04
C ALA A 54 -6.60 -0.24 3.60
N SER A 55 -5.72 0.01 2.62
CA SER A 55 -6.09 0.10 1.20
C SER A 55 -6.61 -1.22 0.64
N LYS A 56 -6.04 -2.35 1.09
CA LYS A 56 -6.47 -3.69 0.68
C LYS A 56 -7.84 -4.04 1.25
N PHE A 57 -8.07 -3.71 2.53
CA PHE A 57 -9.35 -3.85 3.18
C PHE A 57 -10.44 -3.05 2.48
N ALA A 58 -10.21 -1.75 2.25
CA ALA A 58 -11.17 -0.88 1.57
C ALA A 58 -11.50 -1.40 0.16
N ARG A 59 -10.48 -1.76 -0.63
CA ARG A 59 -10.68 -2.33 -1.97
C ARG A 59 -11.51 -3.62 -1.90
N ASN A 60 -11.13 -4.57 -1.06
CA ASN A 60 -11.79 -5.88 -1.01
C ASN A 60 -13.26 -5.75 -0.56
N LEU A 61 -13.52 -4.93 0.46
CA LEU A 61 -14.87 -4.70 0.96
C LEU A 61 -15.75 -4.02 -0.11
N LEU A 62 -15.24 -2.95 -0.74
CA LEU A 62 -16.00 -2.22 -1.77
C LEU A 62 -16.27 -3.09 -3.01
N VAL A 63 -15.31 -3.90 -3.45
CA VAL A 63 -15.50 -4.81 -4.59
C VAL A 63 -16.49 -5.92 -4.25
N ALA A 64 -16.41 -6.51 -3.06
CA ALA A 64 -17.37 -7.54 -2.62
C ALA A 64 -18.79 -6.97 -2.52
N ALA A 65 -18.94 -5.78 -1.92
CA ALA A 65 -20.21 -5.09 -1.82
C ALA A 65 -20.79 -4.73 -3.20
N ALA A 66 -19.99 -4.20 -4.12
CA ALA A 66 -20.42 -3.88 -5.49
C ALA A 66 -20.87 -5.12 -6.27
N ARG A 67 -20.29 -6.29 -5.98
CA ARG A 67 -20.67 -7.59 -6.57
C ARG A 67 -21.86 -8.25 -5.87
N LYS A 68 -22.40 -7.66 -4.80
CA LYS A 68 -23.45 -8.23 -3.95
C LYS A 68 -23.06 -9.62 -3.39
N ASP A 69 -21.78 -9.80 -3.10
CA ASP A 69 -21.26 -11.03 -2.50
C ASP A 69 -21.30 -10.90 -0.97
N ASP A 70 -22.45 -11.22 -0.38
CA ASP A 70 -22.67 -11.14 1.06
C ASP A 70 -21.74 -12.06 1.86
N ALA A 71 -21.34 -13.21 1.29
CA ALA A 71 -20.44 -14.14 1.95
C ALA A 71 -19.03 -13.55 2.06
N ALA A 72 -18.52 -12.95 0.98
CA ALA A 72 -17.23 -12.28 0.98
C ALA A 72 -17.22 -11.06 1.91
N VAL A 73 -18.28 -10.25 1.91
CA VAL A 73 -18.40 -9.10 2.85
C VAL A 73 -18.31 -9.57 4.30
N ARG A 74 -19.07 -10.60 4.69
CA ARG A 74 -19.04 -11.15 6.05
C ARG A 74 -17.67 -11.72 6.42
N ALA A 75 -17.02 -12.43 5.50
CA ALA A 75 -15.69 -12.99 5.73
C ALA A 75 -14.66 -11.88 5.96
N ILE A 76 -14.68 -10.85 5.13
CA ILE A 76 -13.80 -9.68 5.25
C ILE A 76 -14.03 -9.00 6.61
N MET A 77 -15.29 -8.70 6.98
CA MET A 77 -15.59 -8.06 8.27
C MET A 77 -15.14 -8.89 9.47
N LYS A 78 -15.18 -10.23 9.38
CA LYS A 78 -14.72 -11.11 10.45
C LYS A 78 -13.19 -11.12 10.60
N GLU A 79 -12.45 -11.05 9.48
CA GLU A 79 -10.98 -10.96 9.49
C GLU A 79 -10.52 -9.74 10.28
N VAL A 80 -11.19 -8.59 10.07
CA VAL A 80 -10.89 -7.34 10.76
C VAL A 80 -11.21 -7.38 12.26
N GLN A 81 -12.26 -8.10 12.66
CA GLN A 81 -12.60 -8.28 14.07
C GLN A 81 -11.67 -9.24 14.81
N THR A 82 -10.90 -10.06 14.09
CA THR A 82 -10.00 -11.06 14.69
C THR A 82 -8.57 -10.52 14.82
N GLU A 83 -8.17 -9.57 13.97
CA GLU A 83 -6.84 -8.93 14.01
C GLU A 83 -6.80 -7.59 14.78
N ALA A 84 -7.95 -7.01 15.14
CA ALA A 84 -8.07 -5.80 15.96
C ALA A 84 -8.03 -6.09 17.46
#